data_AF-A0A352KM99-F1
#
_entry.id   AF-A0A352KM99-F1
#
_cell.length_a   1.000
_cell.length_b   1.000
_cell.length_c   1.000
_cell.angle_alpha   90.00
_cell.angle_beta   90.00
_cell.angle_gamma   90.00
#
_symmetry.space_group_name_H-M   'P 1'
#
loop_
_entity.id
_entity.type
_entity.pdbx_description
1 polymer ?
#
loop_
_entity_poly.entity_id
_entity_poly.type
_entity_poly.pdbx_seq_one_letter_code
_entity_poly.pdbx_strand_id
1 'polypeptide(L)'
;MDDSTLSQLQAGAFRRLVAHLDAHKEVQNIDLMNLAGFCRNCLAKWLIAEAESQGVSLDDDSAREQIYGMPYAEWKSKYQK
;
A
#
# COMPACT_ATOMS: atom_id res chain seq x y z
N MET A 1 11.29 -23.98 -6.49
CA MET A 1 10.18 -23.08 -6.82
C MET A 1 10.66 -22.22 -7.96
N ASP A 2 9.89 -22.09 -9.04
CA ASP A 2 10.22 -21.22 -10.17
C ASP A 2 9.91 -19.75 -9.87
N ASP A 3 10.48 -18.85 -10.66
CA ASP A 3 10.38 -17.41 -10.46
C ASP A 3 8.95 -16.86 -10.61
N SER A 4 8.13 -17.49 -11.47
CA SER A 4 6.72 -17.11 -11.64
C SER A 4 5.93 -17.45 -10.39
N THR A 5 6.09 -18.66 -9.86
CA THR A 5 5.48 -19.07 -8.59
C THR A 5 5.93 -18.17 -7.43
N LEU A 6 7.22 -17.84 -7.35
CA LEU A 6 7.73 -16.92 -6.31
C LEU A 6 7.07 -15.53 -6.41
N SER A 7 6.97 -14.98 -7.62
CA SER A 7 6.36 -13.68 -7.87
C SER A 7 4.88 -13.65 -7.46
N GLN A 8 4.13 -14.71 -7.76
CA GLN A 8 2.73 -14.82 -7.36
C GLN A 8 2.55 -14.88 -5.84
N LEU A 9 3.45 -15.58 -5.15
CA LEU A 9 3.45 -15.66 -3.68
C LEU A 9 3.79 -14.31 -3.05
N GLN A 10 4.80 -13.60 -3.56
CA GLN A 10 5.18 -12.26 -3.09
C GLN A 10 4.03 -11.26 -3.28
N ALA A 11 3.39 -11.25 -4.46
CA ALA A 11 2.22 -10.43 -4.72
C ALA A 11 1.05 -10.80 -3.79
N GLY A 12 0.85 -12.10 -3.52
CA GLY A 12 -0.14 -12.58 -2.56
C GLY A 12 0.13 -12.13 -1.13
N ALA A 13 1.39 -12.14 -0.69
CA ALA A 13 1.80 -11.66 0.62
C ALA A 13 1.59 -10.14 0.75
N PHE A 14 1.92 -9.36 -0.28
CA PHE A 14 1.68 -7.92 -0.31
C PHE A 14 0.18 -7.59 -0.20
N ARG A 15 -0.67 -8.28 -0.97
CA ARG A 15 -2.14 -8.13 -0.86
C ARG A 15 -2.65 -8.47 0.54
N ARG A 16 -2.08 -9.48 1.22
CA ARG A 16 -2.42 -9.81 2.62
C ARG A 16 -1.99 -8.71 3.58
N LEU A 17 -0.83 -8.08 3.39
CA LEU A 17 -0.39 -6.94 4.20
C LEU A 17 -1.35 -5.75 4.04
N VAL A 18 -1.72 -5.42 2.81
CA VAL A 18 -2.68 -4.34 2.52
C VAL A 18 -4.02 -4.61 3.21
N ALA A 19 -4.57 -5.82 3.05
CA ALA A 19 -5.81 -6.22 3.71
C ALA A 19 -5.69 -6.19 5.24
N HIS A 20 -4.54 -6.57 5.80
CA HIS A 20 -4.30 -6.49 7.24
C HIS A 20 -4.31 -5.04 7.74
N LEU A 21 -3.64 -4.12 7.03
CA LEU A 21 -3.63 -2.70 7.37
C LEU A 21 -4.98 -2.02 7.18
N ASP A 22 -5.81 -2.51 6.25
CA ASP A 22 -7.20 -2.07 6.08
C ASP A 22 -8.11 -2.59 7.21
N ALA A 23 -7.90 -3.81 7.71
CA ALA A 23 -8.62 -4.31 8.87
C ALA A 23 -8.27 -3.56 10.17
N HIS A 24 -7.09 -2.94 10.23
CA HIS A 24 -6.56 -2.23 11.40
C HIS A 24 -6.43 -0.72 11.13
N LYS A 25 -7.56 -0.06 10.83
CA LYS A 25 -7.59 1.39 10.51
C LYS A 25 -7.22 2.28 11.69
N GLU A 26 -7.30 1.76 12.92
CA GLU A 26 -6.84 2.43 14.14
C GLU A 26 -5.33 2.66 14.15
N VAL A 27 -4.54 1.80 13.49
CA VAL A 27 -3.09 1.95 13.38
C VAL A 27 -2.77 3.16 12.50
N GLN A 28 -2.29 4.25 13.09
CA GLN A 28 -2.03 5.48 12.35
C GLN A 28 -0.74 5.38 11.53
N ASN A 29 -0.71 6.11 10.41
CA ASN A 29 0.50 6.19 9.59
C ASN A 29 1.67 6.82 10.36
N ILE A 30 1.41 7.77 11.27
CA ILE A 30 2.48 8.39 12.07
C ILE A 30 3.12 7.39 13.03
N ASP A 31 2.34 6.49 13.63
CA ASP A 31 2.84 5.47 14.53
C ASP A 31 3.71 4.46 13.77
N LEU A 32 3.26 4.03 12.58
CA LEU A 32 4.03 3.17 11.70
C LEU A 32 5.34 3.84 11.25
N MET A 33 5.29 5.13 10.91
CA MET A 33 6.50 5.88 10.54
C MET A 33 7.49 5.96 11.70
N ASN A 34 7.02 6.26 12.91
CA ASN A 34 7.88 6.39 14.09
C ASN A 34 8.49 5.05 14.52
N LEU A 35 7.72 3.95 14.40
CA LEU A 35 8.16 2.63 14.85
C LEU A 35 8.99 1.88 13.81
N ALA A 36 8.55 1.90 12.55
CA ALA A 36 9.05 1.01 11.50
C ALA A 36 9.66 1.74 10.30
N GLY A 37 9.61 3.09 10.27
CA GLY A 37 10.18 3.88 9.18
C GLY A 37 9.40 3.84 7.86
N PHE A 38 8.21 3.22 7.82
CA PHE A 38 7.31 3.23 6.67
C PHE A 38 5.85 3.26 7.12
N CYS A 39 4.93 3.61 6.22
CA CYS A 39 3.49 3.55 6.46
C CYS A 39 2.73 3.24 5.15
N ARG A 40 1.40 3.31 5.16
CA ARG A 40 0.55 3.08 3.97
C ARG A 40 0.93 3.98 2.79
N ASN A 41 1.28 5.24 3.04
CA ASN A 41 1.73 6.16 1.98
C ASN A 41 3.05 5.72 1.34
N CYS A 42 3.94 5.07 2.10
CA CYS A 42 5.18 4.52 1.55
C CYS A 42 4.88 3.35 0.61
N LEU A 43 3.93 2.47 0.95
CA LEU A 43 3.51 1.37 0.09
C LEU A 43 2.94 1.87 -1.25
N ALA A 44 2.15 2.96 -1.23
CA ALA A 44 1.64 3.57 -2.46
C ALA A 44 2.77 4.12 -3.33
N LYS A 45 3.76 4.80 -2.72
CA LYS A 45 4.95 5.28 -3.44
C LYS A 45 5.78 4.14 -4.03
N TRP A 46 5.89 3.01 -3.33
CA TRP A 46 6.60 1.84 -3.87
C TRP A 46 5.88 1.22 -5.06
N LEU A 47 4.54 1.19 -5.05
CA LEU A 47 3.76 0.76 -6.23
C LEU A 47 4.01 1.66 -7.44
N ILE A 48 4.05 2.98 -7.24
CA ILE A 48 4.35 3.95 -8.32
C ILE A 48 5.77 3.72 -8.86
N ALA A 49 6.77 3.60 -7.97
CA ALA A 49 8.15 3.38 -8.38
C ALA A 49 8.33 2.07 -9.17
N GLU A 50 7.63 1.00 -8.77
CA GLU A 50 7.65 -0.27 -9.51
C GLU A 50 6.97 -0.12 -10.88
N ALA A 51 5.83 0.59 -10.96
CA ALA A 51 5.16 0.87 -12.22
C ALA A 51 6.07 1.68 -13.18
N GLU A 52 6.73 2.73 -12.68
CA GLU A 52 7.70 3.54 -13.42
C GLU A 52 8.85 2.68 -13.97
N SER A 53 9.38 1.75 -13.17
CA SER A 53 10.45 0.84 -13.60
C SER A 53 10.04 -0.09 -14.76
N GLN A 54 8.73 -0.35 -14.89
CA GLN A 54 8.13 -1.17 -15.95
C GLN A 54 7.57 -0.31 -17.10
N GLY A 55 7.74 1.01 -17.07
CA GLY A 55 7.20 1.93 -18.07
C GLY A 55 5.66 2.05 -18.03
N VAL A 56 5.05 1.71 -16.89
CA VAL A 56 3.60 1.80 -16.64
C VAL A 56 3.30 3.09 -15.88
N SER A 57 2.36 3.89 -16.38
CA SER A 57 1.89 5.08 -15.67
C SER A 57 0.91 4.69 -14.56
N LEU A 58 1.20 5.07 -13.33
CA LEU A 58 0.32 4.95 -12.17
C LEU A 58 0.35 6.24 -11.38
N ASP A 59 -0.79 6.93 -11.27
CA ASP A 59 -0.88 8.17 -10.51
C ASP A 59 -1.01 7.94 -8.99
N ASP A 60 -0.73 8.98 -8.19
CA ASP A 60 -0.69 8.90 -6.73
C ASP A 60 -2.06 8.59 -6.11
N ASP A 61 -3.16 9.07 -6.69
CA ASP A 61 -4.52 8.80 -6.19
C ASP A 61 -4.88 7.33 -6.43
N SER A 62 -4.66 6.83 -7.64
CA SER A 62 -4.84 5.41 -7.98
C SER A 62 -3.99 4.50 -7.11
N ALA A 63 -2.69 4.82 -6.92
CA ALA A 63 -1.80 4.02 -6.09
C ALA A 63 -2.25 3.99 -4.62
N ARG A 64 -2.72 5.11 -4.09
CA ARG A 64 -3.27 5.17 -2.73
C ARG A 64 -4.55 4.38 -2.63
N GLU A 65 -5.46 4.47 -3.60
CA GLU A 65 -6.70 3.69 -3.59
C GLU A 65 -6.42 2.18 -3.51
N GLN A 66 -5.40 1.68 -4.22
CA GLN A 66 -4.97 0.28 -4.11
C GLN A 66 -4.49 -0.12 -2.69
N ILE A 67 -3.91 0.81 -1.93
CA ILE A 67 -3.42 0.56 -0.56
C ILE A 67 -4.49 0.80 0.50
N TYR A 68 -5.35 1.80 0.31
CA TYR A 68 -6.37 2.20 1.29
C TYR A 68 -7.72 1.52 1.07
N GLY A 69 -7.92 0.83 -0.07
CA GLY A 69 -9.17 0.15 -0.42
C GLY A 69 -10.34 1.10 -0.74
N MET A 70 -10.09 2.41 -0.75
CA MET A 70 -11.03 3.48 -1.04
C MET A 70 -10.26 4.77 -1.37
N PRO A 71 -10.91 5.80 -1.93
CA PRO A 71 -10.25 7.09 -2.18
C PRO A 71 -9.59 7.65 -0.90
N TYR A 72 -8.33 8.08 -1.02
CA TYR A 72 -7.56 8.54 0.13
C TYR A 72 -8.22 9.69 0.89
N ALA A 73 -8.87 10.60 0.18
CA ALA A 73 -9.61 11.71 0.79
C ALA A 73 -10.76 11.21 1.70
N GLU A 74 -11.47 10.16 1.28
CA GLU A 74 -12.52 9.53 2.07
C GLU A 74 -11.96 8.81 3.29
N TRP A 75 -10.88 8.04 3.09
CA TRP A 75 -10.21 7.34 4.19
C TRP A 75 -9.71 8.32 5.26
N LYS A 76 -9.07 9.41 4.82
CA LYS A 76 -8.57 10.49 5.69
C LYS A 76 -9.69 11.12 6.50
N SER A 77 -10.83 11.40 5.88
CA SER A 77 -11.97 11.98 6.59
C SER A 77 -12.59 11.04 7.63
N LYS A 78 -12.55 9.72 7.40
CA LYS A 78 -13.23 8.74 8.26
C LYS A 78 -12.34 8.20 9.39
N TYR A 79 -11.04 8.04 9.14
CA TYR A 79 -10.17 7.20 9.97
C TYR A 79 -8.88 7.87 10.44
N GLN A 80 -8.44 8.95 9.78
CA GLN A 80 -7.23 9.65 10.18
C GLN A 80 -7.51 10.58 11.37
N LYS A 81 -6.65 10.52 12.39
CA LYS A 81 -6.67 11.41 13.56
C LYS A 81 -5.42 12.27 13.62
#